data_AF-A0A7S0WJS9-F1
#
_entry.id   AF-A0A7S0WJS9-F1
#
_cell.length_a   1.000
_cell.length_b   1.000
_cell.length_c   1.000
_cell.angle_alpha   90.00
_cell.angle_beta   90.00
_cell.angle_gamma   90.00
#
_symmetry.space_group_name_H-M   'P 1'
#
loop_
_entity.id
_entity.type
_entity.pdbx_description
1 polymer ?
#
loop_
_entity_poly.entity_id
_entity_poly.type
_entity_poly.pdbx_seq_one_letter_code
_entity_poly.pdbx_strand_id
1 'polypeptide(L)'
;WGSPQYYVGCSRFTLGDFHQNSSAWREVMDFGYTAGGPNTPLTTPITHANFTRWKFLLNLDGFTAAYRLGKLLLTNSVVLKEESYKIEYYYRSLKPYEHYIPVFRDNATDLIDAVHHWRRPEQQDALRAISERGAAFAAKHLCPRARMLYFARALREYNALFKGMDGAIARHWWPLVQAK
;
A
#
# COMPACT_ATOMS: atom_id res chain seq x y z
N TRP A 1 26.66 1.15 -19.03
CA TRP A 1 25.34 1.31 -18.40
C TRP A 1 24.30 0.43 -19.09
N GLY A 2 24.53 -0.89 -19.08
CA GLY A 2 23.58 -1.87 -19.61
C GLY A 2 23.08 -2.73 -18.46
N SER A 3 21.88 -2.42 -17.98
CA SER A 3 21.07 -3.34 -17.19
C SER A 3 19.99 -3.90 -18.12
N PRO A 4 19.68 -5.21 -18.06
CA PRO A 4 18.62 -5.79 -18.88
C PRO A 4 17.32 -5.05 -18.59
N GLN A 5 16.61 -4.67 -19.64
CA GLN A 5 15.29 -4.07 -19.58
C GLN A 5 14.31 -5.11 -19.01
N TYR A 6 14.27 -5.24 -17.68
CA TYR A 6 13.04 -5.70 -17.04
C TYR A 6 12.00 -4.64 -17.40
N TYR A 7 10.97 -5.05 -18.12
CA TYR A 7 9.83 -4.22 -18.48
C TYR A 7 9.49 -3.27 -17.34
N VAL A 8 9.33 -1.98 -17.67
CA VAL A 8 8.82 -0.91 -16.79
C VAL A 8 7.33 -1.18 -16.54
N GLY A 9 7.03 -2.31 -15.92
CA GLY A 9 5.71 -2.85 -15.67
C GLY A 9 5.35 -2.78 -14.19
N CYS A 10 4.05 -2.71 -13.92
CA CYS A 10 3.51 -2.88 -12.57
C CYS A 10 3.96 -4.25 -12.01
N SER A 11 4.53 -4.29 -10.80
CA SER A 11 4.94 -5.53 -10.10
C SER A 11 3.85 -6.59 -10.03
N ARG A 12 2.59 -6.17 -10.12
CA ARG A 12 1.41 -7.05 -10.20
C ARG A 12 1.40 -7.92 -11.45
N PHE A 13 1.91 -7.44 -12.58
CA PHE A 13 2.00 -8.23 -13.81
C PHE A 13 3.01 -9.36 -13.65
N THR A 14 4.20 -9.06 -13.12
CA THR A 14 5.22 -10.06 -12.81
C THR A 14 4.68 -11.17 -11.91
N LEU A 15 3.95 -10.84 -10.84
CA LEU A 15 3.34 -11.86 -10.00
C LEU A 15 2.21 -12.62 -10.68
N GLY A 16 1.39 -11.95 -11.48
CA GLY A 16 0.37 -12.64 -12.26
C GLY A 16 0.97 -13.65 -13.22
N ASP A 17 2.08 -13.32 -13.88
CA ASP A 17 2.78 -14.23 -14.78
C ASP A 17 3.38 -15.42 -14.02
N PHE A 18 3.99 -15.20 -12.86
CA PHE A 18 4.50 -16.27 -12.01
C PHE A 18 3.39 -17.19 -11.52
N HIS A 19 2.29 -16.62 -11.04
CA HIS A 19 1.14 -17.37 -10.58
C HIS A 19 0.48 -18.18 -11.72
N GLN A 20 0.37 -17.62 -12.93
CA GLN A 20 -0.23 -18.35 -14.05
C GLN A 20 0.67 -19.48 -14.57
N ASN A 21 1.98 -19.27 -14.60
CA ASN A 21 2.93 -20.17 -15.27
C ASN A 21 3.71 -21.10 -14.32
N SER A 22 3.51 -21.02 -13.00
CA SER A 22 4.20 -21.88 -12.04
C SER A 22 3.26 -22.49 -10.99
N SER A 23 3.26 -23.81 -10.89
CA SER A 23 2.53 -24.53 -9.83
C SER A 23 3.05 -24.20 -8.44
N ALA A 24 4.36 -24.00 -8.28
CA ALA A 24 4.97 -23.64 -7.00
C ALA A 24 4.44 -22.29 -6.47
N TRP A 25 4.25 -21.31 -7.36
CA TRP A 25 3.68 -20.01 -6.99
C TRP A 25 2.18 -20.09 -6.67
N ARG A 26 1.42 -20.96 -7.36
CA ARG A 26 0.00 -21.20 -7.05
C ARG A 26 -0.22 -21.89 -5.71
N GLU A 27 0.73 -22.71 -5.26
CA GLU A 27 0.62 -23.40 -3.97
C GLU A 27 0.74 -22.42 -2.79
N VAL A 28 1.53 -21.36 -2.94
CA VAL A 28 1.88 -20.44 -1.85
C VAL A 28 1.15 -19.10 -1.90
N MET A 29 0.53 -18.76 -3.04
CA MET A 29 -0.12 -17.47 -3.25
C MET A 29 -1.52 -17.63 -3.85
N ASP A 30 -2.49 -17.01 -3.19
CA ASP A 30 -3.82 -16.79 -3.73
C ASP A 30 -3.86 -15.41 -4.41
N PHE A 31 -3.74 -15.40 -5.74
CA PHE A 31 -3.66 -14.17 -6.54
C PHE A 31 -4.60 -14.23 -7.75
N GLY A 32 -5.29 -13.12 -8.00
CA GLY A 32 -6.20 -12.98 -9.12
C GLY A 32 -6.41 -11.53 -9.57
N TYR A 33 -6.67 -11.35 -10.86
CA TYR A 33 -7.02 -10.05 -11.42
C TYR A 33 -8.52 -9.83 -11.32
N THR A 34 -8.97 -8.69 -10.80
CA THR A 34 -10.39 -8.33 -10.78
C THR A 34 -10.82 -7.47 -11.98
N ALA A 35 -9.84 -7.00 -12.76
CA ALA A 35 -10.01 -6.27 -14.01
C ALA A 35 -8.74 -6.44 -14.84
N GLY A 36 -8.86 -6.46 -16.17
CA GLY A 36 -7.74 -6.72 -17.07
C GLY A 36 -8.12 -6.56 -18.55
N GLY A 37 -7.16 -6.88 -19.42
CA GLY A 37 -7.38 -6.86 -20.87
C GLY A 37 -8.17 -8.08 -21.37
N PRO A 38 -8.42 -8.18 -22.68
CA PRO A 38 -9.29 -9.20 -23.28
C PRO A 38 -8.95 -10.66 -22.92
N ASN A 39 -7.68 -10.95 -22.65
CA ASN A 39 -7.19 -12.31 -22.36
C ASN A 39 -6.77 -12.52 -20.91
N THR A 40 -7.12 -11.62 -19.99
CA THR A 40 -6.76 -11.75 -18.57
C THR A 40 -7.84 -12.56 -17.84
N PRO A 41 -7.53 -13.74 -17.27
CA PRO A 41 -8.49 -14.47 -16.44
C PRO A 41 -8.86 -13.64 -15.22
N LEU A 42 -10.16 -13.37 -15.04
CA LEU A 42 -10.65 -12.56 -13.93
C LEU A 42 -11.17 -13.41 -12.79
N THR A 43 -10.93 -12.96 -11.56
CA THR A 43 -11.45 -13.54 -10.33
C THR A 43 -12.48 -12.63 -9.68
N THR A 44 -13.35 -13.21 -8.86
CA THR A 44 -14.34 -12.43 -8.11
C THR A 44 -13.65 -11.46 -7.16
N PRO A 45 -14.04 -10.16 -7.15
CA PRO A 45 -13.51 -9.20 -6.20
C PRO A 45 -13.83 -9.61 -4.75
N ILE A 46 -12.84 -9.49 -3.88
CA ILE A 46 -12.97 -9.76 -2.44
C ILE A 46 -12.93 -8.43 -1.69
N THR A 47 -13.82 -8.29 -0.69
CA THR A 47 -13.84 -7.08 0.15
C THR A 47 -12.66 -7.06 1.11
N HIS A 48 -12.22 -5.86 1.51
CA HIS A 48 -11.10 -5.71 2.45
C HIS A 48 -11.36 -6.42 3.80
N ALA A 49 -12.62 -6.48 4.23
CA ALA A 49 -13.00 -7.22 5.44
C ALA A 49 -12.73 -8.72 5.31
N ASN A 50 -12.89 -9.30 4.12
CA ASN A 50 -12.62 -10.72 3.90
C ASN A 50 -11.13 -11.03 3.75
N PHE A 51 -10.26 -10.03 3.50
CA PHE A 51 -8.80 -10.23 3.48
C PHE A 51 -8.24 -10.72 4.82
N THR A 52 -8.95 -10.56 5.94
CA THR A 52 -8.51 -11.07 7.25
C THR A 52 -8.37 -12.59 7.33
N ARG A 53 -8.86 -13.33 6.33
CA ARG A 53 -8.71 -14.79 6.23
C ARG A 53 -7.28 -15.22 5.94
N TRP A 54 -6.43 -14.35 5.39
CA TRP A 54 -5.04 -14.66 5.07
C TRP A 54 -4.10 -14.09 6.14
N LYS A 55 -3.07 -14.88 6.49
CA LYS A 55 -2.02 -14.47 7.42
C LYS A 55 -1.13 -13.37 6.84
N PHE A 56 -0.85 -13.44 5.54
CA PHE A 56 -0.02 -12.48 4.82
C PHE A 56 -0.85 -11.74 3.77
N LEU A 57 -0.74 -10.41 3.71
CA LEU A 57 -1.43 -9.57 2.74
C LEU A 57 -0.42 -8.78 1.92
N LEU A 58 -0.49 -8.92 0.60
CA LEU A 58 0.45 -8.29 -0.30
C LEU A 58 -0.01 -6.88 -0.72
N ASN A 59 0.86 -5.90 -0.53
CA ASN A 59 0.68 -4.55 -1.02
C ASN A 59 1.69 -4.21 -2.12
N LEU A 60 1.26 -4.46 -3.36
CA LEU A 60 1.96 -4.03 -4.57
C LEU A 60 1.44 -2.72 -5.13
N ASP A 61 2.34 -1.90 -5.64
CA ASP A 61 2.03 -0.65 -6.32
C ASP A 61 1.27 -0.87 -7.63
N GLY A 62 0.62 0.20 -8.09
CA GLY A 62 0.01 0.26 -9.41
C GLY A 62 0.76 1.28 -10.26
N PHE A 63 0.01 2.14 -10.95
CA PHE A 63 0.58 3.32 -11.59
C PHE A 63 1.30 4.23 -10.57
N THR A 64 0.72 4.36 -9.38
CA THR A 64 1.27 5.04 -8.21
C THR A 64 1.16 4.15 -6.97
N ALA A 65 1.46 4.68 -5.78
CA ALA A 65 1.31 4.01 -4.50
C ALA A 65 -0.10 3.43 -4.35
N ALA A 66 -0.19 2.20 -3.85
CA ALA A 66 -1.47 1.52 -3.72
C ALA A 66 -2.30 2.03 -2.52
N TYR A 67 -3.47 2.62 -2.81
CA TYR A 67 -4.41 3.15 -1.81
C TYR A 67 -4.86 2.14 -0.74
N ARG A 68 -4.64 0.84 -0.98
CA ARG A 68 -5.09 -0.23 -0.08
C ARG A 68 -4.20 -0.38 1.15
N LEU A 69 -2.96 0.12 1.16
CA LEU A 69 -2.00 -0.17 2.23
C LEU A 69 -2.57 0.17 3.62
N GLY A 70 -3.13 1.36 3.80
CA GLY A 70 -3.73 1.76 5.08
C GLY A 70 -4.89 0.85 5.54
N LYS A 71 -5.66 0.28 4.60
CA LYS A 71 -6.73 -0.68 4.93
C LYS A 71 -6.18 -2.06 5.26
N LEU A 72 -5.11 -2.49 4.59
CA LEU A 72 -4.43 -3.76 4.89
C LEU A 72 -3.76 -3.69 6.26
N LEU A 73 -3.12 -2.57 6.60
CA LEU A 73 -2.50 -2.39 7.91
C LEU A 73 -3.51 -2.45 9.06
N LEU A 74 -4.77 -2.04 8.84
CA LEU A 74 -5.84 -2.14 9.84
C LEU A 74 -6.27 -3.58 10.13
N THR A 75 -5.83 -4.56 9.33
CA THR A 75 -6.08 -5.96 9.64
C THR A 75 -5.02 -6.47 10.62
N ASN A 76 -5.34 -7.51 11.37
CA ASN A 76 -4.34 -8.23 12.17
C ASN A 76 -3.52 -9.24 11.33
N SER A 77 -3.55 -9.11 10.00
CA SER A 77 -2.67 -9.85 9.09
C SER A 77 -1.34 -9.12 8.95
N VAL A 78 -0.30 -9.86 8.55
CA VAL A 78 1.02 -9.28 8.29
C VAL A 78 1.06 -8.74 6.87
N VAL A 79 1.37 -7.46 6.72
CA VAL A 79 1.48 -6.83 5.39
C VAL A 79 2.87 -7.04 4.81
N LEU A 80 2.93 -7.62 3.61
CA LEU A 80 4.11 -7.67 2.76
C LEU A 80 4.03 -6.47 1.80
N LYS A 81 4.89 -5.47 2.00
CA LYS A 81 4.85 -4.23 1.21
C LYS A 81 5.99 -4.20 0.21
N GLU A 82 5.68 -3.95 -1.05
CA GLU A 82 6.66 -3.65 -2.08
C GLU A 82 7.54 -2.45 -1.67
N GLU A 83 8.85 -2.62 -1.76
CA GLU A 83 9.82 -1.54 -1.63
C GLU A 83 9.88 -0.77 -2.94
N SER A 84 9.50 0.50 -2.91
CA SER A 84 9.46 1.35 -4.09
C SER A 84 9.58 2.82 -3.70
N TYR A 85 9.87 3.66 -4.70
CA TYR A 85 9.88 5.12 -4.54
C TYR A 85 8.47 5.72 -4.44
N LYS A 86 7.41 4.96 -4.72
CA LYS A 86 6.03 5.45 -4.74
C LYS A 86 5.52 5.53 -3.30
N ILE A 87 5.07 6.71 -2.90
CA ILE A 87 4.65 6.97 -1.52
C ILE A 87 3.29 7.65 -1.44
N GLU A 88 2.57 7.34 -0.36
CA GLU A 88 1.52 8.22 0.15
C GLU A 88 2.06 9.06 1.32
N TYR A 89 1.29 10.07 1.73
CA TYR A 89 1.66 11.05 2.75
C TYR A 89 2.09 10.45 4.11
N TYR A 90 1.63 9.24 4.45
CA TYR A 90 1.94 8.57 5.71
C TYR A 90 3.07 7.54 5.62
N TYR A 91 3.52 7.18 4.42
CA TYR A 91 4.47 6.06 4.23
C TYR A 91 5.78 6.28 4.97
N ARG A 92 6.26 7.53 5.04
CA ARG A 92 7.52 7.89 5.73
C ARG A 92 7.46 7.68 7.24
N SER A 93 6.27 7.55 7.82
CA SER A 93 6.08 7.26 9.23
C SER A 93 5.94 5.75 9.49
N LEU A 94 5.76 4.94 8.44
CA LEU A 94 5.85 3.49 8.55
C LEU A 94 7.32 3.08 8.56
N LYS A 95 7.60 2.03 9.31
CA LYS A 95 8.94 1.47 9.44
C LYS A 95 8.96 0.00 9.05
N PRO A 96 9.87 -0.41 8.15
CA PRO A 96 10.09 -1.82 7.81
C PRO A 96 10.38 -2.65 9.07
N TYR A 97 9.85 -3.87 9.10
CA TYR A 97 9.96 -4.85 10.21
C TYR A 97 9.35 -4.39 11.56
N GLU A 98 8.86 -3.16 11.66
CA GLU A 98 8.06 -2.70 12.80
C GLU A 98 6.56 -2.77 12.47
N HIS A 99 6.17 -2.30 11.28
CA HIS A 99 4.76 -2.19 10.87
C HIS A 99 4.37 -3.11 9.70
N TYR A 100 5.36 -3.54 8.90
CA TYR A 100 5.17 -4.36 7.71
C TYR A 100 6.49 -5.07 7.37
N ILE A 101 6.47 -6.06 6.48
CA ILE A 101 7.66 -6.73 5.95
C ILE A 101 7.94 -6.21 4.53
N PRO A 102 9.12 -5.63 4.24
CA PRO A 102 9.47 -5.19 2.89
C PRO A 102 9.77 -6.39 1.98
N VAL A 103 9.28 -6.33 0.75
CA VAL A 103 9.50 -7.30 -0.34
C VAL A 103 9.79 -6.55 -1.64
N PHE A 104 10.20 -7.23 -2.69
CA PHE A 104 10.67 -6.66 -3.96
C PHE A 104 11.86 -5.71 -3.80
N ARG A 105 12.79 -6.01 -2.88
CA ARG A 105 14.00 -5.20 -2.66
C ARG A 105 15.05 -5.44 -3.74
N ASP A 106 15.30 -6.71 -4.05
CA ASP A 106 16.30 -7.12 -5.04
C ASP A 106 15.65 -7.65 -6.31
N ASN A 107 14.62 -8.48 -6.17
CA ASN A 107 13.84 -9.06 -7.26
C ASN A 107 12.52 -9.60 -6.71
N ALA A 108 11.63 -10.08 -7.58
CA ALA A 108 10.32 -10.60 -7.21
C ALA A 108 10.34 -11.93 -6.43
N THR A 109 11.44 -12.70 -6.45
CA THR A 109 11.52 -14.00 -5.76
C THR A 109 11.74 -13.83 -4.26
N ASP A 110 12.24 -12.67 -3.80
CA ASP A 110 12.41 -12.35 -2.38
C ASP A 110 11.09 -12.43 -1.58
N LEU A 111 9.95 -12.29 -2.25
CA LEU A 111 8.61 -12.45 -1.67
C LEU A 111 8.41 -13.86 -1.13
N ILE A 112 8.84 -14.87 -1.89
CA ILE A 112 8.67 -16.29 -1.53
C ILE A 112 9.62 -16.66 -0.41
N ASP A 113 10.86 -16.18 -0.48
CA ASP A 113 11.84 -16.34 0.57
C ASP A 113 11.35 -15.70 1.89
N ALA A 114 10.76 -14.51 1.81
CA ALA A 114 10.12 -13.86 2.95
C ALA A 114 8.99 -14.73 3.51
N VAL A 115 8.05 -15.20 2.69
CA VAL A 115 6.94 -16.05 3.17
C VAL A 115 7.47 -17.35 3.80
N HIS A 116 8.44 -18.03 3.19
CA HIS A 116 9.06 -19.22 3.73
C HIS A 116 9.80 -18.95 5.03
N HIS A 117 10.45 -17.80 5.15
CA HIS A 117 11.15 -17.41 6.36
C HIS A 117 10.18 -17.12 7.51
N TRP A 118 9.20 -16.27 7.26
CA TRP A 118 8.31 -15.76 8.28
C TRP A 118 7.23 -16.76 8.69
N ARG A 119 6.88 -17.73 7.85
CA ARG A 119 5.88 -18.76 8.23
C ARG A 119 6.37 -19.77 9.28
N ARG A 120 7.67 -19.80 9.58
CA ARG A 120 8.24 -20.80 10.50
C ARG A 120 7.77 -20.53 11.95
N PRO A 121 7.54 -21.57 12.77
CA PRO A 121 6.95 -21.41 14.10
C PRO A 121 7.72 -20.44 15.02
N GLU A 122 9.05 -20.42 14.93
CA GLU A 122 9.91 -19.55 15.74
C GLU A 122 9.74 -18.06 15.42
N GLN A 123 9.12 -17.71 14.29
CA GLN A 123 8.86 -16.32 13.89
C GLN A 123 7.47 -15.83 14.32
N GLN A 124 6.65 -16.68 14.95
CA GLN A 124 5.23 -16.39 15.20
C GLN A 124 5.03 -15.19 16.13
N ASP A 125 5.84 -15.04 17.18
CA ASP A 125 5.77 -13.91 18.10
C ASP A 125 6.18 -12.59 17.41
N ALA A 126 7.22 -12.63 16.59
CA ALA A 126 7.67 -11.49 15.81
C ALA A 126 6.59 -11.05 14.80
N LEU A 127 5.96 -12.00 14.10
CA LEU A 127 4.87 -11.71 13.17
C LEU A 127 3.67 -11.07 13.85
N ARG A 128 3.25 -11.62 15.00
CA ARG A 128 2.16 -11.06 15.79
C ARG A 128 2.46 -9.62 16.18
N ALA A 129 3.68 -9.36 16.67
CA ALA A 129 4.09 -8.02 17.06
C ALA A 129 4.12 -7.05 15.86
N ILE A 130 4.51 -7.51 14.67
CA ILE A 130 4.49 -6.71 13.44
C ILE A 130 3.05 -6.35 13.05
N SER A 131 2.14 -7.32 13.00
CA SER A 131 0.74 -7.04 12.60
C SER A 131 0.04 -6.16 13.62
N GLU A 132 0.24 -6.38 14.92
CA GLU A 132 -0.35 -5.55 15.98
C GLU A 132 0.14 -4.10 15.92
N ARG A 133 1.43 -3.87 15.68
CA ARG A 133 1.97 -2.51 15.52
C ARG A 133 1.48 -1.85 14.23
N GLY A 134 1.39 -2.59 13.13
CA GLY A 134 0.80 -2.11 11.88
C GLY A 134 -0.66 -1.66 12.07
N ALA A 135 -1.47 -2.48 12.74
CA ALA A 135 -2.87 -2.20 13.07
C ALA A 135 -3.01 -1.01 14.01
N ALA A 136 -2.20 -0.95 15.07
CA ALA A 136 -2.19 0.17 16.01
C ALA A 136 -1.80 1.48 15.33
N PHE A 137 -0.78 1.47 14.46
CA PHE A 137 -0.40 2.64 13.67
C PHE A 137 -1.56 3.12 12.80
N ALA A 138 -2.19 2.21 12.04
CA ALA A 138 -3.25 2.58 11.12
C ALA A 138 -4.51 3.07 11.86
N ALA A 139 -4.89 2.42 12.97
CA ALA A 139 -6.03 2.82 13.80
C ALA A 139 -5.82 4.23 14.39
N LYS A 140 -4.60 4.54 14.84
CA LYS A 140 -4.26 5.81 15.46
C LYS A 140 -4.07 6.94 14.45
N HIS A 141 -3.35 6.66 13.35
CA HIS A 141 -2.83 7.70 12.45
C HIS A 141 -3.55 7.78 11.09
N LEU A 142 -4.34 6.77 10.72
CA LEU A 142 -5.05 6.72 9.42
C LEU A 142 -6.58 6.74 9.57
N CYS A 143 -7.10 6.90 10.80
CA CYS A 143 -8.53 7.13 11.03
C CYS A 143 -9.01 8.44 10.35
N PRO A 144 -10.32 8.59 10.07
CA PRO A 144 -10.85 9.77 9.38
C PRO A 144 -10.42 11.09 10.02
N ARG A 145 -10.41 11.15 11.36
CA ARG A 145 -9.97 12.33 12.11
C ARG A 145 -8.49 12.65 11.87
N ALA A 146 -7.60 11.66 11.95
CA ALA A 146 -6.17 11.86 11.74
C ALA A 146 -5.87 12.32 10.30
N ARG A 147 -6.57 11.75 9.31
CA ARG A 147 -6.50 12.20 7.91
C ARG A 147 -6.92 13.65 7.73
N MET A 148 -8.05 14.02 8.32
CA MET A 148 -8.54 15.39 8.28
C MET A 148 -7.55 16.37 8.94
N LEU A 149 -6.95 16.00 10.07
CA LEU A 149 -5.93 16.81 10.75
C LEU A 149 -4.68 16.99 9.89
N TYR A 150 -4.22 15.95 9.20
CA TYR A 150 -3.10 16.04 8.28
C TYR A 150 -3.38 17.03 7.15
N PHE A 151 -4.52 16.91 6.46
CA PHE A 151 -4.88 17.82 5.37
C PHE A 151 -5.09 19.26 5.85
N ALA A 152 -5.78 19.44 6.99
CA ALA A 152 -5.98 20.76 7.57
C ALA A 152 -4.64 21.44 7.90
N ARG A 153 -3.67 20.68 8.44
CA ARG A 153 -2.32 21.20 8.67
C ARG A 153 -1.61 21.49 7.36
N ALA A 154 -1.57 20.54 6.42
CA ALA A 154 -0.88 20.70 5.14
C ALA A 154 -1.36 21.95 4.38
N LEU A 155 -2.68 22.19 4.35
CA LEU A 155 -3.25 23.38 3.70
C LEU A 155 -2.90 24.68 4.42
N ARG A 156 -2.90 24.70 5.76
CA ARG A 156 -2.50 25.87 6.54
C ARG A 156 -1.02 26.22 6.35
N GLU A 157 -0.16 25.21 6.43
CA GLU A 157 1.29 25.39 6.24
C GLU A 157 1.60 25.84 4.81
N TYR A 158 0.88 25.28 3.81
CA TYR A 158 0.99 25.73 2.42
C TYR A 158 0.53 27.18 2.24
N ASN A 159 -0.62 27.56 2.80
CA ASN A 159 -1.12 28.94 2.73
C ASN A 159 -0.14 29.95 3.36
N ALA A 160 0.52 29.56 4.46
CA ALA A 160 1.52 30.40 5.12
C ALA A 160 2.75 30.75 4.25
N LEU A 161 2.99 30.00 3.17
CA LEU A 161 4.03 30.32 2.18
C LEU A 161 3.69 31.54 1.31
N PHE A 162 2.40 31.95 1.25
CA PHE A 162 1.92 33.02 0.38
C PHE A 162 1.38 34.20 1.19
N LYS A 163 2.15 35.29 1.26
CA LYS A 163 1.71 36.52 1.92
C LYS A 163 0.53 37.14 1.17
N GLY A 164 -0.53 37.51 1.89
CA GLY A 164 -1.69 38.24 1.35
C GLY A 164 -2.70 37.39 0.58
N MET A 165 -2.52 36.05 0.54
CA MET A 165 -3.45 35.13 -0.13
C MET A 165 -4.86 35.20 0.44
N ASP A 166 -5.00 35.30 1.77
CA ASP A 166 -6.31 35.41 2.44
C ASP A 166 -7.12 36.61 1.93
N GLY A 167 -6.45 37.75 1.76
CA GLY A 167 -7.07 38.95 1.20
C GLY A 167 -7.46 38.79 -0.27
N ALA A 168 -6.63 38.11 -1.08
CA ALA A 168 -6.93 37.83 -2.47
C ALA A 168 -8.10 36.85 -2.64
N ILE A 169 -8.15 35.80 -1.81
CA ILE A 169 -9.27 34.84 -1.79
C ILE A 169 -10.56 35.53 -1.40
N ALA A 170 -10.55 36.31 -0.31
CA ALA A 170 -11.73 37.03 0.17
C ALA A 170 -12.29 38.01 -0.88
N ARG A 171 -11.40 38.71 -1.59
CA ARG A 171 -11.82 39.71 -2.60
C ARG A 171 -12.28 39.09 -3.92
N HIS A 172 -11.63 38.02 -4.39
CA HIS A 172 -11.81 37.55 -5.77
C HIS A 172 -12.45 36.17 -5.90
N TRP A 173 -12.27 35.28 -4.92
CA TRP A 173 -12.71 33.88 -5.02
C TRP A 173 -13.99 33.60 -4.23
N TRP A 174 -14.08 34.07 -2.98
CA TRP A 174 -15.23 33.76 -2.12
C TRP A 174 -16.59 34.22 -2.71
N PRO A 175 -16.70 35.42 -3.33
CA PRO A 175 -17.94 35.83 -3.98
C PRO A 175 -18.40 34.89 -5.11
N LEU A 176 -17.46 34.26 -5.84
CA LEU A 176 -17.77 33.32 -6.92
C LEU A 176 -18.26 31.96 -6.41
N VAL A 177 -17.78 31.54 -5.24
CA VAL A 177 -18.18 30.26 -4.61
C VAL A 177 -19.57 30.38 -4.01
N GLN A 178 -19.90 31.52 -3.39
CA GLN A 178 -21.21 31.75 -2.76
C GLN A 178 -22.34 32.07 -3.74
N ALA A 179 -22.00 32.47 -4.97
CA ALA A 179 -22.98 32.76 -6.02
C ALA A 179 -23.54 31.50 -6.72
N LYS A 180 -23.13 30.29 -6.29
CA LYS A 180 -23.63 28.99 -6.73
C LYS A 180 -24.31 28.26 -5.59
#